data_AF-A0A1W2A3P1-F1
#
_entry.id   AF-A0A1W2A3P1-F1
#
_cell.length_a   1.000
_cell.length_b   1.000
_cell.length_c   1.000
_cell.angle_alpha   90.00
_cell.angle_beta   90.00
_cell.angle_gamma   90.00
#
_symmetry.space_group_name_H-M   'P 1'
#
loop_
_entity.id
_entity.type
_entity.pdbx_description
1 polymer ?
#
loop_
_entity_poly.entity_id
_entity_poly.type
_entity_poly.pdbx_seq_one_letter_code
_entity_poly.pdbx_strand_id
1 'polypeptide(L)'
;MSDRYPQDPDNGGIQINDNIKSHVEKRIMKFAEANLAGKYTKLDIRFRDKFCYVDAYVEPEEPVIKEWPPDFPETREEHMERMRNTPIHLCRLRYFGNDDEWGLAFYSYAHNKYETSAFPNGKFFDTPEMAMEAAVEFYL
;
A
#
# COMPACT_ATOMS: atom_id res chain seq x y z
N MET A 1 9.44 23.44 23.66
CA MET A 1 10.07 22.87 22.45
C MET A 1 10.52 21.47 22.85
N SER A 2 9.82 20.43 22.42
CA SER A 2 10.19 19.04 22.74
C SER A 2 11.28 18.62 21.76
N ASP A 3 12.44 18.23 22.29
CA ASP A 3 13.55 17.68 21.53
C ASP A 3 13.11 16.39 20.84
N ARG A 4 12.77 16.49 19.55
CA ARG A 4 12.45 15.35 18.72
C ARG A 4 13.76 14.74 18.24
N TYR A 5 14.16 13.62 18.85
CA TYR A 5 15.26 12.81 18.30
C TYR A 5 14.97 12.51 16.82
N PRO A 6 15.98 12.55 15.92
CA PRO A 6 15.81 12.14 14.54
C PRO A 6 15.30 10.69 14.55
N GLN A 7 14.07 10.48 14.11
CA GLN A 7 13.55 9.14 13.98
C GLN A 7 14.09 8.57 12.68
N ASP A 8 14.82 7.46 12.81
CA ASP A 8 15.25 6.65 11.68
C ASP A 8 13.99 6.03 11.04
N PRO A 9 13.65 6.35 9.78
CA PRO A 9 12.45 5.82 9.15
C PRO A 9 12.50 4.29 8.93
N ASP A 10 13.70 3.70 8.92
CA ASP A 10 13.90 2.26 8.82
C ASP A 10 13.77 1.52 10.17
N ASN A 11 13.89 2.24 11.29
CA ASN A 11 13.96 1.65 12.63
C ASN A 11 12.92 2.24 13.61
N GLY A 12 12.67 1.56 14.73
CA GLY A 12 11.72 2.02 15.73
C GLY A 12 10.26 1.93 15.28
N GLY A 13 9.43 2.83 15.80
CA GLY A 13 7.97 2.86 15.66
C GLY A 13 7.24 2.36 16.91
N ILE A 14 5.95 2.65 16.99
CA ILE A 14 5.08 2.35 18.13
C ILE A 14 3.98 1.39 17.70
N GLN A 15 3.67 0.41 18.55
CA GLN A 15 2.57 -0.51 18.30
C GLN A 15 1.25 0.24 18.10
N ILE A 16 0.52 -0.12 17.04
CA ILE A 16 -0.76 0.48 16.70
C ILE A 16 -1.85 -0.15 17.58
N ASN A 17 -2.47 0.66 18.44
CA ASN A 17 -3.64 0.24 19.22
C ASN A 17 -4.93 0.33 18.38
N ASP A 18 -6.03 -0.25 18.87
CA ASP A 18 -7.26 -0.37 18.08
C ASP A 18 -7.89 0.98 17.70
N ASN A 19 -7.73 2.02 18.54
CA ASN A 19 -8.21 3.36 18.19
C ASN A 19 -7.45 3.91 16.98
N ILE A 20 -6.12 3.76 16.96
CA ILE A 20 -5.31 4.20 15.82
C ILE A 20 -5.61 3.36 14.58
N LYS A 21 -5.80 2.03 14.71
CA LYS A 21 -6.21 1.17 13.58
C LYS A 21 -7.50 1.68 12.95
N SER A 22 -8.55 1.85 13.76
CA SER A 22 -9.84 2.35 13.26
C SER A 22 -9.77 3.76 12.68
N HIS A 23 -8.90 4.62 13.22
CA HIS A 23 -8.75 5.98 12.71
C HIS A 23 -8.03 6.00 11.35
N VAL A 24 -6.89 5.33 11.23
CA VAL A 24 -6.12 5.31 9.97
C VAL A 24 -6.85 4.56 8.87
N GLU A 25 -7.56 3.48 9.19
CA GLU A 25 -8.40 2.75 8.23
C GLU A 25 -9.49 3.67 7.64
N LYS A 26 -10.20 4.43 8.49
CA LYS A 26 -11.20 5.40 8.03
C LYS A 26 -10.61 6.49 7.13
N ARG A 27 -9.41 6.96 7.45
CA ARG A 27 -8.69 7.97 6.64
C ARG A 27 -8.34 7.41 5.26
N ILE A 28 -7.73 6.23 5.20
CA ILE A 28 -7.36 5.56 3.96
C ILE A 28 -8.61 5.29 3.11
N MET A 29 -9.67 4.72 3.69
CA MET A 29 -10.91 4.43 2.96
C MET A 29 -11.58 5.69 2.43
N LYS A 30 -11.68 6.75 3.26
CA LYS A 30 -12.24 8.03 2.83
C LYS A 30 -11.44 8.64 1.67
N PHE A 31 -10.11 8.59 1.73
CA PHE A 31 -9.26 9.05 0.63
C PHE A 31 -9.51 8.24 -0.64
N ALA A 32 -9.56 6.91 -0.53
CA ALA A 32 -9.77 6.02 -1.66
C ALA A 32 -11.14 6.24 -2.32
N GLU A 33 -12.21 6.36 -1.54
CA GLU A 33 -13.56 6.63 -2.04
C GLU A 33 -13.63 7.97 -2.79
N ALA A 34 -12.92 9.00 -2.31
CA ALA A 34 -12.95 10.32 -2.91
C ALA A 34 -12.09 10.45 -4.19
N ASN A 35 -10.97 9.73 -4.27
CA ASN A 35 -9.95 9.97 -5.29
C ASN A 35 -9.69 8.80 -6.25
N LEU A 36 -10.07 7.58 -5.87
CA LEU A 36 -9.67 6.34 -6.55
C LEU A 36 -10.86 5.56 -7.13
N ALA A 37 -11.99 6.23 -7.34
CA ALA A 37 -13.19 5.60 -7.90
C ALA A 37 -12.87 4.93 -9.25
N GLY A 38 -13.19 3.62 -9.34
CA GLY A 38 -12.96 2.82 -10.54
C GLY A 38 -11.52 2.30 -10.74
N LYS A 39 -10.56 2.68 -9.88
CA LYS A 39 -9.18 2.20 -9.97
C LYS A 39 -8.93 0.86 -9.26
N TYR A 40 -9.84 0.42 -8.41
CA TYR A 40 -9.71 -0.81 -7.63
C TYR A 40 -11.08 -1.47 -7.44
N THR A 41 -11.09 -2.79 -7.22
CA THR A 41 -12.27 -3.59 -6.87
C THR A 41 -12.37 -3.80 -5.36
N LYS A 42 -11.23 -3.89 -4.67
CA LYS A 42 -11.15 -4.02 -3.21
C LYS A 42 -9.84 -3.42 -2.69
N LEU A 43 -9.90 -2.73 -1.55
CA LEU A 43 -8.73 -2.47 -0.72
C LEU A 43 -8.69 -3.45 0.45
N ASP A 44 -7.52 -3.98 0.76
CA ASP A 44 -7.26 -4.78 1.94
C ASP A 44 -6.27 -4.05 2.84
N ILE A 45 -6.73 -3.69 4.05
CA ILE A 45 -5.97 -2.92 5.04
C ILE A 45 -5.68 -3.85 6.22
N ARG A 46 -4.41 -4.13 6.45
CA ARG A 46 -3.97 -5.10 7.47
C ARG A 46 -3.02 -4.46 8.46
N PHE A 47 -3.15 -4.81 9.74
CA PHE A 47 -2.29 -4.28 10.80
C PHE A 47 -1.43 -5.36 11.41
N ARG A 48 -0.15 -5.06 11.63
CA ARG A 48 0.77 -5.94 12.37
C ARG A 48 1.77 -5.11 13.17
N ASP A 49 1.73 -5.23 14.50
CA ASP A 49 2.59 -4.49 15.42
C ASP A 49 2.50 -2.96 15.18
N LYS A 50 3.55 -2.34 14.64
CA LYS A 50 3.66 -0.92 14.32
C LYS A 50 3.37 -0.59 12.86
N PHE A 51 2.91 -1.56 12.08
CA PHE A 51 2.73 -1.44 10.63
C PHE A 51 1.27 -1.54 10.21
N CYS A 52 0.92 -0.74 9.21
CA CYS A 52 -0.31 -0.83 8.42
C CYS A 52 0.08 -1.16 6.97
N TYR A 53 -0.49 -2.21 6.42
CA TYR A 53 -0.27 -2.67 5.04
C TYR A 53 -1.52 -2.34 4.24
N VAL A 54 -1.33 -1.79 3.05
CA VAL A 54 -2.43 -1.44 2.15
C VAL A 54 -2.17 -2.13 0.82
N ASP A 55 -3.09 -3.02 0.47
CA ASP A 55 -3.09 -3.77 -0.77
C ASP A 55 -4.34 -3.39 -1.58
N ALA A 56 -4.22 -3.37 -2.90
CA ALA A 56 -5.34 -3.17 -3.82
C ALA A 56 -5.54 -4.38 -4.71
N TYR A 57 -6.79 -4.73 -4.95
CA TYR A 57 -7.21 -5.68 -5.99
C TYR A 57 -7.83 -4.87 -7.12
N VAL A 58 -7.56 -5.28 -8.35
CA VAL A 58 -8.03 -4.60 -9.56
C VAL A 58 -8.63 -5.62 -10.51
N GLU A 59 -9.50 -5.16 -11.42
CA GLU A 59 -9.85 -5.97 -12.58
C GLU A 59 -8.65 -5.92 -13.54
N PRO A 60 -8.01 -7.06 -13.85
CA PRO A 60 -6.88 -7.09 -14.78
C PRO A 60 -7.35 -6.72 -16.18
N GLU A 61 -6.51 -5.98 -16.90
CA GLU A 61 -6.73 -5.77 -18.33
C GLU A 61 -6.68 -7.11 -19.07
N GLU A 62 -7.58 -7.28 -20.04
CA GLU A 62 -7.54 -8.47 -20.87
C GLU A 62 -6.19 -8.57 -21.61
N PRO A 63 -5.51 -9.73 -21.55
CA PRO A 63 -4.28 -9.94 -22.28
C PRO A 63 -4.49 -9.64 -23.77
N VAL A 64 -3.65 -8.78 -24.33
CA VAL A 64 -3.67 -8.39 -25.75
C VAL A 64 -3.25 -9.53 -26.69
N ILE A 65 -2.76 -10.64 -26.13
CA ILE A 65 -2.37 -11.83 -26.89
C ILE A 65 -3.62 -12.53 -27.43
N LYS A 66 -3.69 -12.68 -28.75
CA LYS A 66 -4.83 -13.31 -29.44
C LYS A 66 -4.85 -14.82 -29.26
N GLU A 67 -3.66 -15.43 -29.24
CA GLU A 67 -3.49 -16.87 -29.07
C GLU A 67 -2.81 -17.10 -27.74
N TRP A 68 -3.50 -17.83 -26.86
CA TRP A 68 -2.95 -18.20 -25.57
C TRP A 68 -1.86 -19.26 -25.77
N PRO A 69 -0.66 -19.10 -25.19
CA PRO A 69 0.42 -20.04 -25.44
C PRO A 69 0.04 -21.45 -24.96
N PRO A 70 0.20 -22.49 -25.80
CA PRO A 70 -0.19 -23.86 -25.44
C PRO A 70 0.64 -24.44 -24.30
N ASP A 71 1.88 -23.95 -24.13
CA ASP A 71 2.79 -24.37 -23.07
C ASP A 71 2.65 -23.53 -21.78
N PHE A 72 1.70 -22.59 -21.74
CA PHE A 72 1.45 -21.82 -20.51
C PHE A 72 0.78 -22.74 -19.47
N PRO A 73 1.20 -22.70 -18.19
CA PRO A 73 0.72 -23.64 -17.16
C PRO A 73 -0.74 -23.44 -16.76
N GLU A 74 -1.37 -22.33 -17.17
CA GLU A 74 -2.74 -21.95 -16.83
C GLU A 74 -3.50 -21.64 -18.12
N THR A 75 -4.83 -21.79 -18.12
CA THR A 75 -5.70 -21.24 -19.17
C THR A 75 -5.81 -19.72 -19.07
N ARG A 76 -6.39 -19.08 -20.11
CA ARG A 76 -6.62 -17.62 -20.09
C ARG A 76 -7.52 -17.23 -18.93
N GLU A 77 -8.60 -17.98 -18.70
CA GLU A 77 -9.56 -17.74 -17.63
C GLU A 77 -8.93 -17.92 -16.24
N GLU A 78 -8.15 -18.99 -16.04
CA GLU A 78 -7.41 -19.22 -14.79
C GLU A 78 -6.38 -18.13 -14.52
N HIS A 79 -5.66 -17.68 -15.55
CA HIS A 79 -4.72 -16.57 -15.43
C HIS A 79 -5.43 -15.29 -14.98
N MET A 80 -6.54 -14.94 -15.64
CA MET A 80 -7.34 -13.77 -15.28
C MET A 80 -7.87 -13.87 -13.85
N GLU A 81 -8.33 -15.05 -13.43
CA GLU A 81 -8.81 -15.27 -12.07
C GLU A 81 -7.69 -15.17 -11.04
N ARG A 82 -6.51 -15.73 -11.31
CA ARG A 82 -5.34 -15.57 -10.44
C ARG A 82 -4.95 -14.10 -10.33
N MET A 83 -4.94 -13.36 -11.44
CA MET A 83 -4.61 -11.93 -11.44
C MET A 83 -5.63 -11.10 -10.64
N ARG A 84 -6.95 -11.37 -10.78
CA ARG A 84 -8.00 -10.75 -9.95
C ARG A 84 -7.81 -10.99 -8.44
N ASN A 85 -7.26 -12.15 -8.08
CA ASN A 85 -7.03 -12.53 -6.68
C ASN A 85 -5.59 -12.26 -6.20
N THR A 86 -4.75 -11.65 -7.02
CA THR A 86 -3.39 -11.25 -6.65
C THR A 86 -3.38 -9.77 -6.27
N PRO A 87 -3.03 -9.40 -5.03
CA PRO A 87 -2.98 -8.02 -4.63
C PRO A 87 -1.81 -7.26 -5.27
N ILE A 88 -2.05 -6.00 -5.61
CA ILE A 88 -1.03 -4.98 -5.83
C ILE A 88 -0.67 -4.38 -4.47
N HIS A 89 0.59 -4.49 -4.09
CA HIS A 89 1.10 -3.96 -2.83
C HIS A 89 1.32 -2.45 -2.93
N LEU A 90 0.32 -1.65 -2.52
CA LEU A 90 0.38 -0.20 -2.65
C LEU A 90 1.45 0.39 -1.73
N CYS A 91 1.34 0.17 -0.42
CA CYS A 91 2.33 0.65 0.53
C CYS A 91 2.25 -0.06 1.89
N ARG A 92 3.31 0.13 2.69
CA ARG A 92 3.32 -0.16 4.12
C ARG A 92 3.64 1.11 4.89
N LEU A 93 2.72 1.50 5.76
CA LEU A 93 2.92 2.59 6.72
C LEU A 93 3.51 2.06 8.02
N ARG A 94 4.40 2.85 8.64
CA ARG A 94 4.95 2.60 9.97
C ARG A 94 4.53 3.72 10.92
N TYR A 95 3.91 3.37 12.04
CA TYR A 95 3.43 4.34 13.03
C TYR A 95 4.54 4.74 14.00
N PHE A 96 4.61 6.04 14.32
CA PHE A 96 5.61 6.60 15.23
C PHE A 96 5.01 7.37 16.42
N GLY A 97 3.69 7.28 16.64
CA GLY A 97 3.02 7.92 17.77
C GLY A 97 2.27 9.21 17.44
N ASN A 98 2.24 9.60 16.17
CA ASN A 98 1.46 10.74 15.70
C ASN A 98 0.66 10.33 14.45
N ASP A 99 -0.64 10.60 14.49
CA ASP A 99 -1.59 10.26 13.45
C ASP A 99 -1.26 10.86 12.07
N ASP A 100 -0.50 11.96 12.03
CA ASP A 100 -0.10 12.67 10.81
C ASP A 100 1.38 12.44 10.43
N GLU A 101 2.08 11.54 11.12
CA GLU A 101 3.48 11.22 10.81
C GLU A 101 3.74 9.73 10.78
N TRP A 102 3.67 9.19 9.58
CA TRP A 102 3.90 7.79 9.26
C TRP A 102 5.11 7.66 8.35
N GLY A 103 5.93 6.64 8.60
CA GLY A 103 6.96 6.23 7.65
C GLY A 103 6.35 5.47 6.48
N LEU A 104 6.85 5.69 5.26
CA LEU A 104 6.39 5.04 4.03
C LEU A 104 7.38 3.96 3.58
N ALA A 105 6.86 2.85 3.08
CA ALA A 105 7.64 1.83 2.38
C ALA A 105 6.87 1.25 1.20
N PHE A 106 7.59 0.91 0.13
CA PHE A 106 7.06 0.25 -1.06
C PHE A 106 7.53 -1.19 -1.15
N TYR A 107 6.74 -2.04 -1.80
CA TYR A 107 7.09 -3.44 -1.95
C TYR A 107 8.01 -3.64 -3.16
N SER A 108 9.21 -4.14 -2.90
CA SER A 108 10.14 -4.57 -3.93
C SER A 108 9.84 -6.01 -4.31
N TYR A 109 9.24 -6.22 -5.49
CA TYR A 109 9.01 -7.55 -6.06
C TYR A 109 10.32 -8.29 -6.37
N ALA A 110 11.40 -7.57 -6.67
CA ALA A 110 12.72 -8.16 -6.91
C ALA A 110 13.35 -8.73 -5.62
N HIS A 111 13.16 -8.05 -4.49
CA HIS A 111 13.71 -8.46 -3.19
C HIS A 111 12.69 -9.12 -2.26
N ASN A 112 11.44 -9.26 -2.71
CA ASN A 112 10.33 -9.86 -1.97
C ASN A 112 10.12 -9.24 -0.57
N LYS A 113 10.34 -7.91 -0.44
CA LYS A 113 10.29 -7.19 0.84
C LYS A 113 9.85 -5.74 0.69
N TYR A 114 9.35 -5.15 1.78
CA TYR A 114 9.10 -3.71 1.86
C TYR A 114 10.38 -2.93 2.12
N GLU A 115 10.63 -1.90 1.32
CA GLU A 115 11.78 -1.00 1.41
C GLU A 115 11.29 0.41 1.71
N THR A 116 11.91 1.06 2.69
CA THR A 116 11.54 2.41 3.13
C THR A 116 11.78 3.42 2.03
N SER A 117 10.86 4.39 1.91
CA SER A 117 10.90 5.44 0.90
C SER A 117 10.64 6.80 1.54
N ALA A 118 11.15 7.84 0.91
CA ALA A 118 10.68 9.20 1.15
C ALA A 118 9.35 9.43 0.42
N PHE A 119 8.57 10.38 0.93
CA PHE A 119 7.39 10.92 0.28
C PHE A 119 7.81 11.85 -0.90
N PRO A 120 6.90 12.16 -1.84
CA PRO A 120 7.20 13.03 -2.98
C PRO A 120 7.76 14.42 -2.60
N ASN A 121 7.44 14.91 -1.40
CA ASN A 121 7.96 16.17 -0.87
C ASN A 121 9.38 16.06 -0.27
N GLY A 122 10.03 14.90 -0.38
CA GLY A 122 11.38 14.62 0.13
C GLY A 122 11.46 14.33 1.63
N LYS A 123 10.34 14.33 2.36
CA LYS A 123 10.30 13.98 3.79
C LYS A 123 10.16 12.47 3.97
N PHE A 124 10.56 11.98 5.13
CA PHE A 124 10.39 10.57 5.52
C PHE A 124 9.12 10.29 6.35
N PHE A 125 8.43 11.34 6.76
CA PHE A 125 7.21 11.26 7.56
C PHE A 125 6.15 12.19 6.98
N ASP A 126 4.96 11.65 6.79
CA ASP A 126 3.80 12.41 6.36
C ASP A 126 2.50 11.67 6.72
N THR A 127 1.38 12.21 6.29
CA THR A 127 0.04 11.67 6.50
C THR A 127 -0.20 10.35 5.74
N PRO A 128 -1.12 9.49 6.24
CA PRO A 128 -1.59 8.33 5.50
C PRO A 128 -2.15 8.67 4.11
N GLU A 129 -2.80 9.82 3.96
CA GLU A 129 -3.34 10.29 2.66
C GLU A 129 -2.22 10.59 1.66
N MET A 130 -1.16 11.29 2.07
CA MET A 130 0.00 11.54 1.22
C MET A 130 0.68 10.23 0.80
N ALA A 131 0.68 9.21 1.68
CA ALA A 131 1.20 7.89 1.34
C ALA A 131 0.32 7.16 0.30
N MET A 132 -1.00 7.30 0.40
CA MET A 132 -1.94 6.75 -0.57
C MET A 132 -1.81 7.43 -1.93
N GLU A 133 -1.69 8.76 -1.95
CA GLU A 133 -1.44 9.53 -3.17
C GLU A 133 -0.16 9.06 -3.87
N ALA A 134 0.95 8.99 -3.12
CA ALA A 134 2.21 8.49 -3.64
C ALA A 134 2.07 7.06 -4.19
N ALA A 135 1.47 6.14 -3.44
CA ALA A 135 1.33 4.75 -3.86
C ALA A 135 0.51 4.57 -5.13
N VAL A 136 -0.58 5.34 -5.27
CA VAL A 136 -1.43 5.30 -6.46
C VAL A 136 -0.66 5.79 -7.69
N GLU A 137 0.07 6.90 -7.59
CA GLU A 137 0.87 7.38 -8.72
C GLU A 137 1.88 6.35 -9.24
N PHE A 138 2.41 5.50 -8.36
CA PHE A 138 3.35 4.43 -8.73
C PHE A 138 2.67 3.17 -9.29
N TYR A 139 1.44 2.84 -8.87
CA TYR A 139 0.87 1.51 -9.10
C TYR A 139 -0.53 1.47 -9.74
N LEU A 140 -1.31 2.56 -9.76
CA LEU A 140 -2.71 2.61 -10.21
C LEU A 140 -3.06 3.83 -11.08
#